data_AF-A0A1H2PXE7-F1
#
_entry.id   AF-A0A1H2PXE7-F1
#
_cell.length_a   1.000
_cell.length_b   1.000
_cell.length_c   1.000
_cell.angle_alpha   90.00
_cell.angle_beta   90.00
_cell.angle_gamma   90.00
#
_symmetry.space_group_name_H-M   'P 1'
#
loop_
_entity.id
_entity.type
_entity.pdbx_description
1 polymer ?
#
loop_
_entity_poly.entity_id
_entity_poly.type
_entity_poly.pdbx_seq_one_letter_code
_entity_poly.pdbx_strand_id
1 'polypeptide(L)'
;MPVREAHAESFYRSQYIVSMEILINQQPVEVSEPASVADALRAFDAKPPFAVALNGRFVARANHADAKLAAGDRLEIVQPVAGG
;
A
#
# COMPACT_ATOMS: atom_id res chain seq x y z
N MET A 1 -35.68 29.70 10.17
CA MET A 1 -35.52 28.27 9.88
C MET A 1 -34.80 28.11 8.54
N PRO A 2 -33.47 27.86 8.50
CA PRO A 2 -32.83 27.25 7.34
C PRO A 2 -32.37 25.85 7.72
N VAL A 3 -33.08 24.84 7.21
CA VAL A 3 -32.53 23.51 6.99
C VAL A 3 -32.11 23.48 5.53
N ARG A 4 -30.86 23.10 5.23
CA ARG A 4 -30.39 22.39 4.01
C ARG A 4 -28.94 22.74 3.61
N GLU A 5 -27.96 22.42 4.45
CA GLU A 5 -26.54 22.41 4.02
C GLU A 5 -25.83 21.07 4.33
N ALA A 6 -26.33 20.26 5.27
CA ALA A 6 -25.63 19.05 5.74
C ALA A 6 -25.68 17.82 4.79
N HIS A 7 -26.37 17.86 3.64
CA HIS A 7 -26.56 16.68 2.77
C HIS A 7 -25.56 16.58 1.61
N ALA A 8 -24.89 17.65 1.20
CA ALA A 8 -24.00 17.63 0.02
C ALA A 8 -22.61 17.03 0.30
N GLU A 9 -22.12 17.12 1.55
CA GLU A 9 -20.77 16.68 1.91
C GLU A 9 -20.64 15.15 1.99
N SER A 10 -21.74 14.45 2.27
CA SER A 10 -21.74 12.98 2.38
C SER A 10 -21.63 12.30 1.02
N PHE A 11 -22.10 12.94 -0.06
CA PHE A 11 -22.00 12.40 -1.42
C PHE A 11 -20.60 12.59 -2.00
N TYR A 12 -19.91 13.70 -1.71
CA TYR A 12 -18.55 13.94 -2.20
C TYR A 12 -17.52 12.99 -1.57
N ARG A 13 -17.70 12.63 -0.30
CA ARG A 13 -16.82 11.67 0.40
C ARG A 13 -16.97 10.23 -0.07
N SER A 14 -18.09 9.90 -0.74
CA SER A 14 -18.33 8.55 -1.26
C SER A 14 -17.62 8.26 -2.59
N GLN A 15 -17.01 9.28 -3.22
CA GLN A 15 -16.43 9.15 -4.56
C GLN A 15 -14.91 9.41 -4.63
N TYR A 16 -14.27 9.77 -3.51
CA TYR A 16 -12.82 9.88 -3.42
C TYR A 16 -12.26 8.69 -2.62
N ILE A 17 -11.72 7.71 -3.34
CA ILE A 17 -10.83 6.72 -2.74
C ILE A 17 -9.57 7.49 -2.36
N VAL A 18 -9.24 7.53 -1.08
CA VAL A 18 -7.96 8.12 -0.66
C VAL A 18 -6.87 7.14 -1.09
N SER A 19 -5.93 7.59 -1.91
CA SER A 19 -4.78 6.82 -2.37
C SER A 19 -3.49 7.55 -2.02
N MET A 20 -2.44 6.79 -1.78
CA MET A 20 -1.09 7.28 -1.60
C MET A 20 -0.15 6.65 -2.62
N GLU A 21 0.88 7.40 -3.00
CA GLU A 21 1.98 6.89 -3.81
C GLU A 21 3.07 6.30 -2.93
N ILE A 22 3.53 5.10 -3.28
CA ILE A 22 4.73 4.46 -2.76
C ILE A 22 5.65 4.08 -3.92
N LEU A 23 6.88 3.68 -3.63
CA LEU A 23 7.79 3.10 -4.62
C LEU A 23 7.91 1.60 -4.39
N ILE A 24 7.65 0.78 -5.41
CA ILE A 24 7.94 -0.66 -5.41
C ILE A 24 9.03 -0.92 -6.45
N ASN A 25 10.20 -1.43 -6.03
CA ASN A 25 11.34 -1.66 -6.92
C ASN A 25 11.69 -0.41 -7.77
N GLN A 26 11.68 0.77 -7.14
CA GLN A 26 11.88 2.09 -7.77
C GLN A 26 10.78 2.54 -8.75
N GLN A 27 9.67 1.81 -8.85
CA GLN A 27 8.51 2.17 -9.68
C GLN A 27 7.40 2.78 -8.81
N PRO A 28 6.85 3.95 -9.17
CA PRO A 28 5.69 4.53 -8.49
C PRO A 28 4.47 3.61 -8.59
N VAL A 29 3.81 3.36 -7.45
CA VAL A 29 2.59 2.56 -7.35
C VAL A 29 1.61 3.30 -6.44
N GLU A 30 0.39 3.51 -6.93
CA GLU A 30 -0.71 3.99 -6.10
C GLU A 30 -1.36 2.84 -5.33
N VAL A 31 -1.56 3.04 -4.04
CA VAL A 31 -2.25 2.10 -3.16
C VAL A 31 -3.35 2.83 -2.39
N SER A 32 -4.50 2.18 -2.20
CA SER A 32 -5.61 2.74 -1.43
C SER A 32 -5.28 2.82 0.05
N GLU A 33 -5.61 3.94 0.68
CA GLU A 33 -5.45 4.12 2.12
C GLU A 33 -6.66 3.59 2.91
N PRO A 34 -6.43 2.94 4.07
CA PRO A 34 -5.13 2.53 4.60
C PRO A 34 -4.59 1.28 3.88
N ALA A 35 -3.28 1.25 3.59
CA ALA A 35 -2.62 0.08 2.98
C ALA A 35 -1.63 -0.60 3.94
N SER A 36 -1.50 -1.91 3.79
CA SER A 36 -0.40 -2.71 4.34
C SER A 36 0.60 -3.14 3.25
N VAL A 37 1.74 -3.69 3.65
CA VAL A 37 2.67 -4.39 2.73
C VAL A 37 1.93 -5.46 1.93
N ALA A 38 1.01 -6.22 2.54
CA ALA A 38 0.22 -7.23 1.84
C ALA A 38 -0.67 -6.64 0.73
N ASP A 39 -1.22 -5.44 0.93
CA ASP A 39 -2.06 -4.78 -0.07
C ASP A 39 -1.24 -4.25 -1.23
N ALA A 40 -0.08 -3.66 -0.96
CA ALA A 40 0.88 -3.24 -1.99
C ALA A 40 1.37 -4.42 -2.84
N LEU A 41 1.67 -5.58 -2.21
CA LEU A 41 2.06 -6.79 -2.92
C LEU A 41 0.97 -7.30 -3.88
N ARG A 42 -0.31 -7.19 -3.48
CA ARG A 42 -1.44 -7.56 -4.35
C ARG A 42 -1.62 -6.56 -5.48
N ALA A 43 -1.52 -5.25 -5.21
CA ALA A 43 -1.61 -4.20 -6.22
C ALA A 43 -0.51 -4.33 -7.29
N PHE A 44 0.67 -4.80 -6.89
CA PHE A 44 1.82 -5.03 -7.77
C PHE A 44 1.82 -6.40 -8.47
N ASP A 45 0.84 -7.28 -8.21
CA ASP A 45 0.83 -8.68 -8.68
C ASP A 45 2.13 -9.46 -8.35
N ALA A 46 2.67 -9.27 -7.15
CA ALA A 46 3.91 -9.93 -6.73
C ALA A 46 3.73 -11.46 -6.60
N LYS A 47 4.62 -12.24 -7.24
CA LYS A 47 4.53 -13.71 -7.27
C LYS A 47 5.61 -14.38 -6.42
N PRO A 48 5.24 -15.18 -5.40
CA PRO A 48 6.20 -15.87 -4.56
C PRO A 48 7.02 -16.94 -5.34
N PRO A 49 8.23 -17.29 -4.88
CA PRO A 49 8.86 -16.83 -3.64
C PRO A 49 9.51 -15.44 -3.80
N PHE A 50 9.38 -14.63 -2.75
CA PHE A 50 10.05 -13.33 -2.64
C PHE A 50 10.36 -13.00 -1.18
N ALA A 51 11.31 -12.10 -0.98
CA ALA A 51 11.51 -11.36 0.25
C ALA A 51 11.11 -9.89 0.02
N VAL A 52 10.69 -9.21 1.10
CA VAL A 52 10.25 -7.81 1.05
C VAL A 52 11.05 -7.00 2.06
N ALA A 53 11.58 -5.86 1.62
CA ALA A 53 12.13 -4.84 2.50
C ALA A 53 11.29 -3.56 2.39
N LEU A 54 10.87 -3.02 3.54
CA LEU A 54 10.24 -1.71 3.66
C LEU A 54 11.30 -0.72 4.15
N ASN A 55 11.58 0.31 3.35
CA ASN A 55 12.59 1.33 3.63
C ASN A 55 13.95 0.71 4.02
N GLY A 56 14.38 -0.31 3.29
CA GLY A 56 15.63 -1.04 3.51
C GLY A 56 15.61 -2.03 4.68
N ARG A 57 14.46 -2.25 5.35
CA ARG A 57 14.33 -3.20 6.46
C ARG A 57 13.44 -4.37 6.06
N PHE A 58 13.96 -5.59 6.17
CA PHE A 58 13.19 -6.79 5.85
C PHE A 58 11.94 -6.91 6.71
N VAL A 59 10.81 -7.20 6.07
CA VAL A 59 9.53 -7.48 6.71
C VAL A 59 9.25 -8.98 6.62
N ALA A 60 9.19 -9.64 7.77
CA ALA A 60 8.82 -11.05 7.84
C ALA A 60 7.44 -11.29 7.23
N ARG A 61 7.26 -12.40 6.49
CA ARG A 61 5.99 -12.72 5.81
C ARG A 61 4.78 -12.68 6.74
N ALA A 62 4.94 -13.14 7.98
CA ALA A 62 3.88 -13.12 8.99
C ALA A 62 3.39 -11.69 9.32
N ASN A 63 4.23 -10.67 9.12
CA ASN A 63 3.94 -9.28 9.46
C ASN A 63 3.47 -8.45 8.25
N HIS A 64 3.36 -9.03 7.05
CA HIS A 64 2.99 -8.28 5.83
C HIS A 64 1.62 -7.61 5.94
N ALA A 65 0.65 -8.24 6.61
CA ALA A 65 -0.68 -7.67 6.81
C ALA A 65 -0.73 -6.54 7.85
N ASP A 66 0.19 -6.58 8.82
CA ASP A 66 0.24 -5.62 9.94
C ASP A 66 1.16 -4.43 9.65
N ALA A 67 2.17 -4.60 8.80
CA ALA A 67 3.09 -3.55 8.39
C ALA A 67 2.36 -2.50 7.53
N LYS A 68 1.98 -1.38 8.16
CA LYS A 68 1.33 -0.25 7.52
C LYS A 68 2.30 0.54 6.65
N LEU A 69 1.79 1.05 5.55
CA LEU A 69 2.50 1.91 4.63
C LEU A 69 2.09 3.37 4.84
N ALA A 70 3.01 4.27 4.55
CA ALA A 70 2.78 5.70 4.45
C ALA A 70 3.19 6.20 3.05
N ALA A 71 2.68 7.36 2.67
CA ALA A 71 3.05 8.01 1.42
C ALA A 71 4.58 8.21 1.33
N GLY A 72 5.15 7.85 0.18
CA GLY A 72 6.59 7.93 -0.09
C GLY A 72 7.42 6.75 0.43
N ASP A 73 6.81 5.75 1.07
CA ASP A 73 7.51 4.53 1.48
C ASP A 73 8.08 3.76 0.28
N ARG A 74 9.15 3.00 0.53
CA ARG A 74 9.85 2.20 -0.48
C ARG A 74 9.76 0.72 -0.14
N LEU A 75 9.19 -0.06 -1.03
CA LEU A 75 9.20 -1.51 -1.01
C LEU A 75 10.20 -2.05 -2.02
N GLU A 76 11.10 -2.92 -1.56
CA GLU A 76 11.93 -3.73 -2.42
C GLU A 76 11.44 -5.18 -2.35
N ILE A 77 11.05 -5.73 -3.50
CA ILE A 77 10.59 -7.10 -3.66
C ILE A 77 11.64 -7.84 -4.47
N VAL A 78 12.31 -8.79 -3.83
CA VAL A 78 13.42 -9.54 -4.44
C VAL A 78 13.12 -11.03 -4.42
N GLN A 79 13.44 -11.73 -5.51
CA GLN A 79 13.41 -13.18 -5.52
C GLN A 79 14.65 -13.70 -4.78
N PRO A 80 14.51 -14.68 -3.87
CA PRO A 80 15.67 -15.29 -3.24
C PRO A 80 16.52 -15.98 -4.31
N VAL A 81 17.80 -15.64 -4.37
CA VAL A 81 18.80 -16.43 -5.10
C VAL A 81 19.09 -17.67 -4.25
N ALA A 82 18.65 -18.83 -4.73
CA ALA A 82 19.01 -20.10 -4.11
C ALA A 82 20.53 -20.32 -4.28
N GLY A 83 21.29 -20.06 -3.22
CA GLY A 83 22.60 -20.67 -3.03
C GLY A 83 22.40 -22.06 -2.43
N GLY A 84 22.83 -23.09 -3.14
CA GLY A 84 23.02 -24.43 -2.57
C GLY A 84 24.29 -24.48 -1.73
#